data_AF-A0A0L6JK02-F1
#
_entry.id   AF-A0A0L6JK02-F1
#
_cell.length_a   1.000
_cell.length_b   1.000
_cell.length_c   1.000
_cell.angle_alpha   90.00
_cell.angle_beta   90.00
_cell.angle_gamma   90.00
#
_symmetry.space_group_name_H-M   'P 1'
#
loop_
_entity.id
_entity.type
_entity.pdbx_description
1 polymer ?
#
loop_
_entity_poly.entity_id
_entity_poly.type
_entity_poly.pdbx_seq_one_letter_code
_entity_poly.pdbx_strand_id
1 'polypeptide(L)'
;MLAHEVVIHGKKDIEGVIGAKPPHLLKPEETKKAVSLEDLSVDTGFSKDELKDNVSIGDTVTIKVPFLELEGKKVSSKSMDNRSGVAAVIGIMNELSDIKLNNDIFFVATTQEEVGLRGAQVSSYAIDPNAAVVIDACHGEMPDCPKESVFPLGKGPAIGVGPNLHRTLTKKLFDIAKDNDISHQTDIEPDNTGTEAWAIQVSRSGIPTVLVSIPVRYMHTGTETLDITDVENTVRLVKEFLTALDDGMEGIL
;
A
#
# COMPACT_ATOMS: atom_id res chain seq x y z
N MET A 1 -6.98 -1.53 -16.71
CA MET A 1 -6.89 -0.10 -17.04
C MET A 1 -7.83 0.33 -18.16
N LEU A 2 -8.05 -0.47 -19.21
CA LEU A 2 -9.02 -0.16 -20.28
C LEU A 2 -10.46 0.07 -19.76
N ALA A 3 -11.24 0.88 -20.48
CA ALA A 3 -12.66 1.12 -20.22
C ALA A 3 -12.98 1.66 -18.81
N HIS A 4 -12.06 2.42 -18.22
CA HIS A 4 -12.29 3.10 -16.95
C HIS A 4 -12.59 4.57 -17.17
N GLU A 5 -13.48 5.12 -16.33
CA GLU A 5 -13.58 6.56 -16.13
C GLU A 5 -12.27 7.09 -15.53
N VAL A 6 -11.89 8.30 -15.92
CA VAL A 6 -10.68 8.99 -15.44
C VAL A 6 -10.95 10.46 -15.19
N VAL A 7 -10.06 11.06 -14.41
CA VAL A 7 -9.94 12.51 -14.27
C VAL A 7 -8.55 12.93 -14.74
N ILE A 8 -8.49 13.90 -15.66
CA ILE A 8 -7.27 14.57 -16.10
C ILE A 8 -7.10 15.81 -15.22
N HIS A 9 -5.96 15.91 -14.54
CA HIS A 9 -5.64 16.98 -13.61
C HIS A 9 -4.84 18.09 -14.29
N GLY A 10 -5.51 18.85 -15.16
CA GLY A 10 -4.91 20.01 -15.82
C GLY A 10 -5.12 21.32 -15.05
N LYS A 11 -5.27 22.44 -15.77
CA LYS A 11 -5.66 23.74 -15.16
C LYS A 11 -6.98 23.65 -14.40
N LYS A 12 -7.84 22.72 -14.82
CA LYS A 12 -9.04 22.27 -14.13
C LYS A 12 -9.17 20.77 -14.33
N ASP A 13 -9.87 20.11 -13.43
CA ASP A 13 -10.21 18.70 -13.60
C ASP A 13 -11.14 18.51 -14.81
N ILE A 14 -10.79 17.56 -15.67
CA ILE A 14 -11.59 17.16 -16.83
C ILE A 14 -11.88 15.67 -16.73
N GLU A 15 -13.15 15.30 -16.83
CA GLU A 15 -13.56 13.91 -16.88
C GLU A 15 -13.27 13.31 -18.27
N GLY A 16 -12.94 12.03 -18.28
CA GLY A 16 -12.78 11.28 -19.51
C GLY A 16 -12.93 9.77 -19.30
N VAL A 17 -12.78 9.02 -20.38
CA VAL A 17 -12.85 7.56 -20.38
C VAL A 17 -11.68 7.00 -21.17
N ILE A 18 -10.96 6.03 -20.58
CA ILE A 18 -9.93 5.28 -21.31
C ILE A 18 -10.63 4.38 -22.33
N GLY A 19 -10.38 4.62 -23.61
CA GLY A 19 -10.96 3.86 -24.71
C GLY A 19 -10.53 2.38 -24.67
N ALA A 20 -11.42 1.51 -25.15
CA ALA A 20 -11.12 0.10 -25.36
C ALA A 20 -11.68 -0.34 -26.71
N LYS A 21 -10.85 -0.98 -27.52
CA LYS A 21 -11.28 -1.55 -28.80
C LYS A 21 -12.22 -2.75 -28.52
N PRO A 22 -13.46 -2.75 -29.04
CA PRO A 22 -14.40 -3.85 -28.80
C PRO A 22 -13.85 -5.20 -29.28
N PRO A 23 -14.18 -6.32 -28.60
CA PRO A 23 -13.60 -7.63 -28.90
C PRO A 23 -13.86 -8.12 -30.33
N HIS A 24 -15.01 -7.80 -30.91
CA HIS A 24 -15.36 -8.18 -32.29
C HIS A 24 -14.56 -7.43 -33.37
N LEU A 25 -13.84 -6.36 -32.99
CA LEU A 25 -12.95 -5.60 -33.88
C LEU A 25 -11.47 -5.94 -33.64
N LEU A 26 -11.15 -6.65 -32.56
CA LEU A 26 -9.80 -7.10 -32.28
C LEU A 26 -9.43 -8.23 -33.25
N LYS A 27 -8.24 -8.11 -33.83
CA LYS A 27 -7.65 -9.20 -34.60
C LYS A 27 -7.19 -10.32 -33.65
N PRO A 28 -7.14 -11.59 -34.10
CA PRO A 28 -6.76 -12.72 -33.25
C PRO A 28 -5.40 -12.58 -32.53
N GLU A 29 -4.48 -11.82 -33.10
CA GLU A 29 -3.17 -11.53 -32.52
C GLU A 29 -3.20 -10.43 -31.45
N GLU A 30 -4.19 -9.53 -31.49
CA GLU A 30 -4.36 -8.43 -30.52
C GLU A 30 -5.00 -8.93 -29.22
N THR A 31 -5.85 -9.97 -29.30
CA THR A 31 -6.55 -10.53 -28.11
C THR A 31 -5.62 -11.20 -27.10
N LYS A 32 -4.40 -11.54 -27.51
CA LYS A 32 -3.39 -12.18 -26.66
C LYS A 32 -2.38 -11.19 -26.06
N LYS A 33 -2.50 -9.90 -26.37
CA LYS A 33 -1.55 -8.87 -25.94
C LYS A 33 -2.23 -7.87 -25.02
N ALA A 34 -1.54 -7.52 -23.93
CA ALA A 34 -1.93 -6.36 -23.15
C ALA A 34 -1.74 -5.09 -24.00
N VAL A 35 -2.65 -4.14 -23.88
CA VAL A 35 -2.55 -2.84 -24.53
C VAL A 35 -1.45 -2.04 -23.83
N SER A 36 -0.51 -1.48 -24.60
CA SER A 36 0.57 -0.66 -24.08
C SER A 36 0.03 0.70 -23.62
N LEU A 37 0.75 1.39 -22.71
CA LEU A 37 0.34 2.73 -22.26
C LEU A 37 0.32 3.72 -23.43
N GLU A 38 1.22 3.56 -24.39
CA GLU A 38 1.36 4.41 -25.58
C GLU A 38 0.18 4.27 -26.54
N ASP A 39 -0.52 3.13 -26.49
CA ASP A 39 -1.72 2.85 -27.28
C ASP A 39 -3.01 3.28 -26.57
N LEU A 40 -2.93 3.74 -25.31
CA LEU A 40 -4.10 4.24 -24.59
C LEU A 40 -4.49 5.64 -25.07
N SER A 41 -5.80 5.87 -25.12
CA SER A 41 -6.38 7.18 -25.40
C SER A 41 -7.50 7.46 -24.41
N VAL A 42 -7.59 8.72 -23.98
CA VAL A 42 -8.67 9.21 -23.12
C VAL A 42 -9.61 10.04 -23.97
N ASP A 43 -10.87 9.61 -24.06
CA ASP A 43 -11.93 10.40 -24.67
C ASP A 43 -12.52 11.34 -23.61
N THR A 44 -12.54 12.63 -23.92
CA THR A 44 -13.08 13.70 -23.06
C THR A 44 -14.29 14.39 -23.69
N GLY A 45 -14.58 14.11 -24.96
CA GLY A 45 -15.56 14.85 -25.75
C GLY A 45 -15.16 16.28 -26.16
N PHE A 46 -14.02 16.80 -25.69
CA PHE A 46 -13.52 18.12 -26.08
C PHE A 46 -12.89 18.12 -27.46
N SER A 47 -12.98 19.23 -28.18
CA SER A 47 -12.14 19.45 -29.35
C SER A 47 -10.67 19.59 -28.94
N LYS A 48 -9.76 19.33 -29.88
CA LYS A 48 -8.32 19.47 -29.66
C LYS A 48 -7.92 20.87 -29.15
N ASP A 49 -8.55 21.91 -29.69
CA ASP A 49 -8.20 23.29 -29.37
C ASP A 49 -8.68 23.67 -27.97
N GLU A 50 -9.90 23.26 -27.59
CA GLU A 50 -10.39 23.46 -26.22
C GLU A 50 -9.61 22.65 -25.18
N LEU A 51 -9.20 21.43 -25.53
CA LEU A 51 -8.45 20.57 -24.61
C LEU A 51 -7.07 21.15 -24.30
N LYS A 52 -6.37 21.69 -25.30
CA LYS A 52 -5.06 22.35 -25.13
C LYS A 52 -5.10 23.56 -24.20
N ASP A 53 -6.23 24.25 -24.12
CA ASP A 53 -6.37 25.39 -23.22
C ASP A 53 -6.44 24.95 -21.75
N ASN A 54 -6.83 23.70 -21.49
CA ASN A 54 -7.05 23.16 -20.14
C ASN A 54 -6.03 22.10 -19.72
N VAL A 55 -5.42 21.39 -20.67
CA VAL A 55 -4.51 20.24 -20.44
C VAL A 55 -3.18 20.47 -21.15
N SER A 56 -2.09 20.14 -20.46
CA SER A 56 -0.70 20.24 -20.89
C SER A 56 -0.02 18.87 -20.89
N ILE A 57 1.01 18.71 -21.71
CA ILE A 57 1.86 17.50 -21.66
C ILE A 57 2.53 17.45 -20.28
N GLY A 58 2.36 16.33 -19.58
CA GLY A 58 2.85 16.12 -18.22
C GLY A 58 1.74 16.21 -17.15
N ASP A 59 0.54 16.70 -17.49
CA ASP A 59 -0.60 16.63 -16.58
C ASP A 59 -0.95 15.16 -16.28
N THR A 60 -1.32 14.90 -15.02
CA THR A 60 -1.57 13.55 -14.55
C THR A 60 -3.00 13.12 -14.83
N VAL A 61 -3.18 11.81 -14.98
CA VAL A 61 -4.50 11.19 -15.15
C VAL A 61 -4.67 10.18 -14.03
N THR A 62 -5.81 10.24 -13.34
CA THR A 62 -6.17 9.23 -12.35
C THR A 62 -7.44 8.50 -12.75
N ILE A 63 -7.50 7.21 -12.42
CA ILE A 63 -8.73 6.44 -12.57
C ILE A 63 -9.80 7.04 -11.64
N LYS A 64 -11.03 7.17 -12.11
CA LYS A 64 -12.17 7.65 -11.32
C LYS A 64 -12.95 6.42 -10.84
N VAL A 65 -12.69 6.02 -9.60
CA VAL A 65 -13.43 4.94 -8.93
C VAL A 65 -13.95 5.48 -7.60
N PRO A 66 -15.26 5.38 -7.31
CA PRO A 66 -15.80 5.77 -6.02
C PRO A 66 -15.30 4.85 -4.90
N PHE A 67 -15.48 5.28 -3.65
CA PHE A 67 -15.38 4.38 -2.51
C PHE A 67 -16.70 3.61 -2.38
N LEU A 68 -16.63 2.30 -2.37
CA LEU A 68 -17.79 1.41 -2.31
C LEU A 68 -17.72 0.58 -1.04
N GLU A 69 -18.77 0.65 -0.23
CA GLU A 69 -19.00 -0.30 0.84
C GLU A 69 -19.62 -1.56 0.26
N LEU A 70 -18.96 -2.69 0.48
CA LEU A 70 -19.49 -4.02 0.15
C LEU A 70 -20.10 -4.64 1.41
N GLU A 71 -20.59 -5.87 1.29
CA GLU A 71 -21.17 -6.58 2.43
C GLU A 71 -20.14 -6.85 3.54
N GLY A 72 -20.58 -6.69 4.79
CA GLY A 72 -19.76 -6.88 5.98
C GLY A 72 -18.85 -5.67 6.21
N LYS A 73 -17.54 -5.92 6.27
CA LYS A 73 -16.50 -4.91 6.52
C LYS A 73 -15.61 -4.67 5.30
N LYS A 74 -16.01 -5.19 4.14
CA LYS A 74 -15.24 -5.08 2.90
C LYS A 74 -15.54 -3.76 2.19
N VAL A 75 -14.51 -3.16 1.62
CA VAL A 75 -14.63 -1.93 0.84
C VAL A 75 -13.79 -2.03 -0.42
N SER A 76 -14.26 -1.37 -1.48
CA SER A 76 -13.57 -1.34 -2.78
C SER A 76 -13.40 0.08 -3.29
N SER A 77 -12.22 0.38 -3.82
CA SER A 77 -11.90 1.66 -4.46
C SER A 77 -10.56 1.55 -5.19
N LYS A 78 -10.09 2.65 -5.76
CA LYS A 78 -8.73 2.73 -6.32
C LYS A 78 -7.69 2.95 -5.22
N SER A 79 -6.46 2.49 -5.47
CA SER A 79 -5.27 2.85 -4.67
C SER A 79 -5.41 2.49 -3.19
N MET A 80 -6.09 1.39 -2.89
CA MET A 80 -6.06 0.79 -1.56
C MET A 80 -4.63 0.40 -1.19
N ASP A 81 -3.88 -0.07 -2.17
CA ASP A 81 -2.43 -0.04 -2.15
C ASP A 81 -1.90 1.37 -2.51
N ASN A 82 -1.23 2.11 -1.61
CA ASN A 82 -1.08 1.89 -0.17
C ASN A 82 -1.83 2.94 0.67
N ARG A 83 -2.99 3.45 0.20
CA ARG A 83 -3.82 4.36 1.02
C ARG A 83 -4.32 3.69 2.29
N SER A 84 -4.45 2.36 2.30
CA SER A 84 -4.81 1.60 3.48
C SER A 84 -3.72 1.69 4.57
N GLY A 85 -2.44 1.59 4.20
CA GLY A 85 -1.33 1.83 5.12
C GLY A 85 -1.28 3.28 5.61
N VAL A 86 -1.53 4.26 4.74
CA VAL A 86 -1.64 5.68 5.16
C VAL A 86 -2.81 5.88 6.14
N ALA A 87 -3.96 5.25 5.90
CA ALA A 87 -5.09 5.28 6.83
C ALA A 87 -4.73 4.64 8.17
N ALA A 88 -4.00 3.53 8.18
CA ALA A 88 -3.48 2.92 9.40
C ALA A 88 -2.52 3.87 10.14
N VAL A 89 -1.60 4.53 9.44
CA VAL A 89 -0.70 5.54 10.05
C VAL A 89 -1.49 6.66 10.73
N ILE A 90 -2.50 7.21 10.06
CA ILE A 90 -3.39 8.24 10.65
C ILE A 90 -4.14 7.69 11.88
N GLY A 91 -4.62 6.44 11.80
CA GLY A 91 -5.25 5.77 12.95
C GLY A 91 -4.30 5.63 14.14
N ILE A 92 -3.06 5.21 13.90
CA ILE A 92 -2.02 5.09 14.93
C ILE A 92 -1.72 6.44 15.55
N MET A 93 -1.58 7.50 14.74
CA MET A 93 -1.38 8.87 15.24
C MET A 93 -2.51 9.31 16.18
N ASN A 94 -3.77 9.01 15.82
CA ASN A 94 -4.92 9.34 16.65
C ASN A 94 -4.90 8.57 17.98
N GLU A 95 -4.65 7.26 17.96
CA GLU A 95 -4.59 6.42 19.17
C GLU A 95 -3.41 6.77 20.09
N LEU A 96 -2.31 7.28 19.54
CA LEU A 96 -1.13 7.69 20.31
C LEU A 96 -1.21 9.15 20.80
N SER A 97 -2.18 9.95 20.34
CA SER A 97 -2.23 11.39 20.60
C SER A 97 -2.30 11.77 22.09
N ASP A 98 -2.90 10.91 22.92
CA ASP A 98 -3.02 11.09 24.37
C ASP A 98 -2.06 10.20 25.18
N ILE A 99 -1.14 9.50 24.52
CA ILE A 99 -0.21 8.56 25.15
C ILE A 99 1.18 9.18 25.25
N LYS A 100 1.73 9.21 26.46
CA LYS A 100 3.12 9.62 26.65
C LYS A 100 4.05 8.46 26.27
N LEU A 101 4.84 8.67 25.22
CA LEU A 101 5.86 7.73 24.76
C LEU A 101 7.24 8.15 25.25
N ASN A 102 8.12 7.16 25.44
CA ASN A 102 9.53 7.38 25.79
C ASN A 102 10.40 7.62 24.55
N ASN A 103 9.91 7.25 23.36
CA ASN A 103 10.61 7.42 22.09
C ASN A 103 10.02 8.56 21.25
N ASP A 104 10.87 9.16 20.42
CA ASP A 104 10.44 10.02 19.32
C ASP A 104 9.89 9.16 18.17
N ILE A 105 8.65 9.42 17.76
CA ILE A 105 7.99 8.70 16.66
C ILE A 105 7.90 9.61 15.44
N PHE A 106 8.44 9.13 14.32
CA PHE A 106 8.35 9.81 13.02
C PHE A 106 7.34 9.07 12.14
N PHE A 107 6.23 9.73 11.82
CA PHE A 107 5.26 9.22 10.85
C PHE A 107 5.60 9.74 9.46
N VAL A 108 5.75 8.82 8.50
CA VAL A 108 6.16 9.14 7.12
C VAL A 108 5.17 8.52 6.15
N ALA A 109 4.53 9.36 5.33
CA ALA A 109 3.83 8.92 4.13
C ALA A 109 4.75 9.21 2.93
N THR A 110 5.34 8.16 2.38
CA THR A 110 6.30 8.25 1.28
C THR A 110 5.62 8.44 -0.07
N THR A 111 6.40 8.77 -1.09
CA THR A 111 5.95 8.84 -2.48
C THR A 111 6.94 8.08 -3.35
N GLN A 112 6.53 7.68 -4.55
CA GLN A 112 7.38 6.98 -5.51
C GLN A 112 7.91 5.62 -5.02
N GLU A 113 7.11 4.89 -4.22
CA GLU A 113 7.34 3.49 -3.88
C GLU A 113 7.33 2.64 -5.17
N GLU A 114 6.21 2.71 -5.90
CA GLU A 114 5.90 1.99 -7.15
C GLU A 114 6.87 2.19 -8.32
N VAL A 115 7.79 3.16 -8.21
CA VAL A 115 8.79 3.49 -9.23
C VAL A 115 10.23 3.40 -8.72
N GLY A 116 10.42 2.69 -7.60
CA GLY A 116 11.73 2.30 -7.08
C GLY A 116 12.02 2.76 -5.65
N LEU A 117 11.03 2.78 -4.77
CA LEU A 117 11.20 2.98 -3.32
C LEU A 117 11.90 4.31 -2.93
N ARG A 118 11.78 5.33 -3.78
CA ARG A 118 12.60 6.56 -3.67
C ARG A 118 12.26 7.37 -2.43
N GLY A 119 10.98 7.41 -2.05
CA GLY A 119 10.51 8.04 -0.83
C GLY A 119 11.18 7.44 0.39
N ALA A 120 11.08 6.12 0.57
CA ALA A 120 11.76 5.38 1.63
C ALA A 120 13.28 5.58 1.66
N GLN A 121 13.96 5.57 0.51
CA GLN A 121 15.41 5.77 0.46
C GLN A 121 15.82 7.12 1.05
N VAL A 122 15.15 8.20 0.63
CA VAL A 122 15.49 9.55 1.08
C VAL A 122 15.05 9.79 2.53
N SER A 123 13.83 9.34 2.89
CA SER A 123 13.29 9.57 4.24
C SER A 123 14.07 8.82 5.31
N SER A 124 14.35 7.53 5.12
CA SER A 124 15.12 6.73 6.07
C SER A 124 16.54 7.25 6.24
N TYR A 125 17.19 7.68 5.15
CA TYR A 125 18.53 8.25 5.23
C TYR A 125 18.54 9.62 5.94
N ALA A 126 17.51 10.44 5.77
CA ALA A 126 17.43 11.74 6.40
C ALA A 126 17.09 11.67 7.89
N ILE A 127 16.15 10.79 8.25
CA ILE A 127 15.66 10.62 9.63
C ILE A 127 16.65 9.82 10.47
N ASP A 128 17.33 8.82 9.88
CA ASP A 128 18.27 7.91 10.57
C ASP A 128 17.65 7.27 11.84
N PRO A 129 16.48 6.60 11.73
CA PRO A 129 15.77 6.07 12.89
C PRO A 129 16.47 4.83 13.47
N ASN A 130 16.30 4.61 14.78
CA ASN A 130 16.82 3.43 15.46
C ASN A 130 16.08 2.13 15.07
N ALA A 131 14.81 2.22 14.68
CA ALA A 131 14.03 1.11 14.14
C ALA A 131 12.96 1.65 13.20
N ALA A 132 12.48 0.81 12.28
CA ALA A 132 11.41 1.15 11.35
C ALA A 132 10.28 0.11 11.38
N VAL A 133 9.05 0.59 11.37
CA VAL A 133 7.85 -0.21 11.11
C VAL A 133 7.34 0.20 9.74
N VAL A 134 7.39 -0.72 8.77
CA VAL A 134 6.82 -0.51 7.44
C VAL A 134 5.41 -1.09 7.43
N ILE A 135 4.46 -0.25 7.03
CA ILE A 135 3.06 -0.66 6.82
C ILE A 135 2.79 -0.62 5.33
N ASP A 136 2.55 -1.78 4.74
CA ASP A 136 2.34 -1.91 3.31
C ASP A 136 1.13 -2.79 2.97
N ALA A 137 0.89 -3.04 1.69
CA ALA A 137 -0.11 -4.01 1.26
C ALA A 137 0.51 -5.39 1.01
N CYS A 138 -0.28 -6.45 1.20
CA CYS A 138 0.04 -7.80 0.72
C CYS A 138 -1.13 -8.37 -0.10
N HIS A 139 -0.90 -9.47 -0.81
CA HIS A 139 -1.91 -10.03 -1.70
C HIS A 139 -3.08 -10.66 -0.95
N GLY A 140 -4.27 -10.08 -1.08
CA GLY A 140 -5.49 -10.64 -0.54
C GLY A 140 -5.97 -11.88 -1.31
N GLU A 141 -6.50 -12.88 -0.62
CA GLU A 141 -7.00 -14.13 -1.22
C GLU A 141 -8.07 -13.85 -2.26
N MET A 142 -7.82 -14.27 -3.51
CA MET A 142 -8.74 -14.14 -4.64
C MET A 142 -8.88 -15.47 -5.38
N PRO A 143 -9.95 -15.68 -6.18
CA PRO A 143 -10.10 -16.88 -6.99
C PRO A 143 -8.84 -17.16 -7.81
N ASP A 144 -8.47 -18.43 -7.91
CA ASP A 144 -7.36 -18.93 -8.73
C ASP A 144 -5.93 -18.55 -8.27
N CYS A 145 -5.78 -17.90 -7.11
CA CYS A 145 -4.46 -17.66 -6.53
C CYS A 145 -3.89 -18.85 -5.75
N PRO A 146 -2.56 -19.07 -5.78
CA PRO A 146 -1.88 -20.01 -4.90
C PRO A 146 -2.12 -19.60 -3.44
N LYS A 147 -2.62 -20.52 -2.62
CA LYS A 147 -3.02 -20.24 -1.22
C LYS A 147 -1.82 -19.86 -0.34
N GLU A 148 -0.65 -20.35 -0.69
CA GLU A 148 0.62 -20.08 -0.04
C GLU A 148 1.14 -18.66 -0.25
N SER A 149 0.56 -17.90 -1.18
CA SER A 149 1.02 -16.56 -1.56
C SER A 149 -0.05 -15.49 -1.35
N VAL A 150 -1.15 -15.81 -0.67
CA VAL A 150 -2.26 -14.88 -0.45
C VAL A 150 -2.83 -15.00 0.96
N PHE A 151 -3.40 -13.89 1.42
CA PHE A 151 -3.89 -13.71 2.78
C PHE A 151 -5.40 -13.49 2.75
N PRO A 152 -6.20 -14.35 3.42
CA PRO A 152 -7.63 -14.10 3.57
C PRO A 152 -7.91 -12.73 4.19
N LEU A 153 -8.87 -12.01 3.61
CA LEU A 153 -9.34 -10.72 4.15
C LEU A 153 -10.10 -10.94 5.47
N GLY A 154 -9.98 -9.98 6.39
CA GLY A 154 -10.64 -9.98 7.69
C GLY A 154 -10.02 -10.99 8.68
N LYS A 155 -8.78 -11.41 8.43
CA LYS A 155 -7.99 -12.29 9.33
C LYS A 155 -6.83 -11.56 10.01
N GLY A 156 -6.81 -10.23 9.89
CA GLY A 156 -5.80 -9.36 10.45
C GLY A 156 -4.63 -9.13 9.50
N PRO A 157 -3.74 -8.18 9.85
CA PRO A 157 -2.54 -7.91 9.07
C PRO A 157 -1.60 -9.12 9.02
N ALA A 158 -0.85 -9.19 7.92
CA ALA A 158 0.25 -10.11 7.71
C ALA A 158 1.52 -9.54 8.36
N ILE A 159 2.13 -10.26 9.30
CA ILE A 159 3.42 -9.89 9.88
C ILE A 159 4.53 -10.58 9.11
N GLY A 160 5.41 -9.80 8.49
CA GLY A 160 6.51 -10.28 7.67
C GLY A 160 7.60 -10.97 8.49
N VAL A 161 8.05 -12.14 8.01
CA VAL A 161 9.16 -12.92 8.55
C VAL A 161 10.12 -13.27 7.42
N GLY A 162 11.35 -12.80 7.51
CA GLY A 162 12.35 -12.97 6.46
C GLY A 162 13.77 -12.64 6.92
N PRO A 163 14.79 -12.97 6.14
CA PRO A 163 16.18 -12.63 6.45
C PRO A 163 16.42 -11.12 6.45
N ASN A 164 15.57 -10.35 5.75
CA ASN A 164 15.68 -8.89 5.62
C ASN A 164 14.94 -8.12 6.73
N LEU A 165 14.24 -8.84 7.62
CA LEU A 165 13.44 -8.27 8.69
C LEU A 165 14.06 -8.60 10.05
N HIS A 166 13.98 -7.66 10.98
CA HIS A 166 14.68 -7.77 12.26
C HIS A 166 14.01 -8.81 13.18
N ARG A 167 14.60 -10.00 13.26
CA ARG A 167 14.06 -11.19 13.94
C ARG A 167 13.47 -10.93 15.33
N THR A 168 14.19 -10.20 16.19
CA THR A 168 13.74 -9.94 17.57
C THR A 168 12.52 -9.02 17.62
N LEU A 169 12.49 -7.99 16.76
CA LEU A 169 11.37 -7.06 16.69
C LEU A 169 10.15 -7.72 16.03
N THR A 170 10.36 -8.52 14.99
CA THR A 170 9.31 -9.34 14.38
C THR A 170 8.70 -10.30 15.40
N LYS A 171 9.52 -10.99 16.20
CA LYS A 171 9.01 -11.86 17.28
C LYS A 171 8.18 -11.05 18.29
N LYS A 172 8.63 -9.85 18.65
CA LYS A 172 7.91 -8.97 19.57
C LYS A 172 6.53 -8.57 19.03
N LEU A 173 6.40 -8.32 17.72
CA LEU A 173 5.08 -8.11 17.08
C LEU A 173 4.15 -9.31 17.27
N PHE A 174 4.63 -10.54 17.03
CA PHE A 174 3.83 -11.74 17.27
C PHE A 174 3.43 -11.91 18.73
N ASP A 175 4.36 -11.68 19.67
CA ASP A 175 4.07 -11.76 21.10
C ASP A 175 3.00 -10.74 21.51
N ILE A 176 3.10 -9.49 21.05
CA ILE A 176 2.10 -8.44 21.30
C ILE A 176 0.75 -8.77 20.69
N ALA A 177 0.73 -9.25 19.44
CA ALA A 177 -0.51 -9.63 18.78
C ALA A 177 -1.24 -10.71 19.57
N LYS A 178 -0.49 -11.70 20.08
CA LYS A 178 -1.03 -12.76 20.93
C LYS A 178 -1.51 -12.24 22.29
N ASP A 179 -0.71 -11.42 22.97
CA ASP A 179 -1.01 -10.93 24.32
C ASP A 179 -2.23 -9.97 24.34
N ASN A 180 -2.51 -9.32 23.22
CA ASN A 180 -3.62 -8.37 23.06
C ASN A 180 -4.82 -8.91 22.26
N ASP A 181 -4.84 -10.22 21.96
CA ASP A 181 -5.88 -10.88 21.15
C ASP A 181 -6.15 -10.15 19.81
N ILE A 182 -5.07 -9.79 19.12
CA ILE A 182 -5.10 -9.13 17.81
C ILE A 182 -4.94 -10.22 16.75
N SER A 183 -5.98 -10.38 15.93
CA SER A 183 -5.93 -11.26 14.76
C SER A 183 -4.80 -10.81 13.84
N HIS A 184 -4.00 -11.77 13.36
CA HIS A 184 -2.86 -11.53 12.48
C HIS A 184 -2.54 -12.81 11.69
N GLN A 185 -1.73 -12.66 10.66
CA GLN A 185 -1.28 -13.71 9.77
C GLN A 185 0.25 -13.71 9.71
N THR A 186 0.86 -14.82 9.29
CA THR A 186 2.32 -14.91 9.10
C THR A 186 2.63 -14.79 7.62
N ASP A 187 3.43 -13.79 7.26
CA ASP A 187 3.89 -13.57 5.90
C ASP A 187 5.36 -13.98 5.78
N ILE A 188 5.67 -14.83 4.80
CA ILE A 188 7.00 -15.41 4.64
C ILE A 188 7.68 -14.69 3.49
N GLU A 189 8.72 -13.93 3.83
CA GLU A 189 9.43 -13.04 2.93
C GLU A 189 10.88 -13.54 2.74
N PRO A 190 11.12 -14.55 1.88
CA PRO A 190 12.43 -15.18 1.77
C PRO A 190 13.48 -14.31 1.06
N ASP A 191 13.05 -13.29 0.32
CA ASP A 191 13.90 -12.40 -0.49
C ASP A 191 13.36 -10.96 -0.41
N ASN A 192 13.61 -10.14 -1.43
CA ASN A 192 13.04 -8.82 -1.59
C ASN A 192 11.53 -8.83 -1.38
N THR A 193 11.09 -8.11 -0.36
CA THR A 193 9.67 -7.97 0.03
C THR A 193 8.84 -7.23 -1.01
N GLY A 194 9.48 -6.54 -1.96
CA GLY A 194 8.81 -5.64 -2.90
C GLY A 194 8.34 -4.33 -2.26
N THR A 195 8.41 -4.22 -0.93
CA THR A 195 7.94 -3.08 -0.13
C THR A 195 9.08 -2.14 0.25
N GLU A 196 8.72 -1.01 0.86
CA GLU A 196 9.70 -0.05 1.39
C GLU A 196 10.66 -0.64 2.44
N ALA A 197 10.28 -1.77 3.08
CA ALA A 197 11.16 -2.48 4.02
C ALA A 197 12.48 -2.90 3.38
N TRP A 198 12.47 -3.24 2.09
CA TRP A 198 13.67 -3.62 1.34
C TRP A 198 14.69 -2.48 1.26
N ALA A 199 14.24 -1.25 1.02
CA ALA A 199 15.10 -0.08 0.92
C ALA A 199 15.55 0.42 2.31
N ILE A 200 14.65 0.40 3.30
CA ILE A 200 14.90 0.97 4.62
C ILE A 200 15.93 0.14 5.39
N GLN A 201 15.85 -1.19 5.33
CA GLN A 201 16.69 -2.07 6.15
C GLN A 201 18.20 -1.93 5.91
N VAL A 202 18.61 -1.57 4.69
CA VAL A 202 20.02 -1.31 4.31
C VAL A 202 20.40 0.17 4.34
N SER A 203 19.52 1.06 4.76
CA SER A 203 19.83 2.49 4.83
C SER A 203 20.92 2.74 5.89
N ARG A 204 21.93 3.54 5.54
CA ARG A 204 23.10 3.86 6.38
C ARG A 204 23.82 2.62 6.91
N SER A 205 23.91 2.45 8.23
CA SER A 205 24.54 1.30 8.89
C SER A 205 23.62 0.09 9.01
N GLY A 206 22.44 0.15 8.40
CA GLY A 206 21.35 -0.79 8.58
C GLY A 206 20.36 -0.29 9.62
N ILE A 207 19.08 -0.36 9.29
CA ILE A 207 17.98 0.02 10.19
C ILE A 207 17.18 -1.24 10.52
N PRO A 208 17.11 -1.67 11.79
CA PRO A 208 16.24 -2.73 12.24
C PRO A 208 14.78 -2.48 11.81
N THR A 209 14.30 -3.27 10.86
CA THR A 209 13.03 -3.04 10.16
C THR A 209 12.07 -4.20 10.38
N VAL A 210 10.81 -3.90 10.63
CA VAL A 210 9.70 -4.87 10.63
C VAL A 210 8.66 -4.48 9.60
N LEU A 211 7.93 -5.47 9.08
CA LEU A 211 6.91 -5.30 8.05
C LEU A 211 5.55 -5.80 8.56
N VAL A 212 4.52 -4.97 8.40
CA VAL A 212 3.13 -5.30 8.71
C VAL A 212 2.28 -4.95 7.49
N SER A 213 1.74 -5.97 6.83
CA SER A 213 1.06 -5.81 5.55
C SER A 213 -0.46 -5.98 5.68
N ILE A 214 -1.22 -5.14 4.98
CA ILE A 214 -2.69 -5.20 4.92
C ILE A 214 -3.09 -6.01 3.68
N PRO A 215 -3.87 -7.09 3.81
CA PRO A 215 -4.36 -7.85 2.66
C PRO A 215 -5.24 -7.01 1.73
N VAL A 216 -4.83 -6.90 0.46
CA VAL A 216 -5.54 -6.17 -0.61
C VAL A 216 -5.75 -7.09 -1.82
N ARG A 217 -7.00 -7.28 -2.21
CA ARG A 217 -7.37 -7.99 -3.45
C ARG A 217 -7.24 -7.10 -4.66
N TYR A 218 -6.87 -7.72 -5.78
CA TYR A 218 -6.76 -7.06 -7.08
C TYR A 218 -5.76 -5.90 -7.07
N MET A 219 -4.73 -6.03 -6.25
CA MET A 219 -3.60 -5.10 -6.14
C MET A 219 -3.06 -4.71 -7.52
N HIS A 220 -2.78 -3.43 -7.70
CA HIS A 220 -2.33 -2.79 -8.96
C HIS A 220 -3.34 -2.86 -10.11
N THR A 221 -4.62 -3.12 -9.82
CA THR A 221 -5.70 -2.96 -10.79
C THR A 221 -6.43 -1.62 -10.61
N GLY A 222 -7.40 -1.33 -11.47
CA GLY A 222 -8.16 -0.08 -11.38
C GLY A 222 -9.04 0.03 -10.13
N THR A 223 -9.44 -1.12 -9.56
CA THR A 223 -10.29 -1.21 -8.37
C THR A 223 -9.80 -2.36 -7.50
N GLU A 224 -9.44 -2.03 -6.27
CA GLU A 224 -8.91 -2.93 -5.27
C GLU A 224 -9.93 -3.13 -4.15
N THR A 225 -9.79 -4.21 -3.38
CA THR A 225 -10.72 -4.53 -2.28
C THR A 225 -9.98 -4.98 -1.04
N LEU A 226 -10.33 -4.44 0.12
CA LEU A 226 -9.80 -4.87 1.42
C LEU A 226 -10.93 -5.02 2.45
N ASP A 227 -10.60 -5.56 3.63
CA ASP A 227 -11.48 -5.54 4.80
C ASP A 227 -11.00 -4.49 5.81
N ILE A 228 -11.89 -3.59 6.22
CA ILE A 228 -11.57 -2.49 7.16
C ILE A 228 -11.00 -3.03 8.47
N THR A 229 -11.42 -4.23 8.90
CA THR A 229 -10.93 -4.81 10.15
C THR A 229 -9.45 -5.18 10.11
N ASP A 230 -8.88 -5.42 8.92
CA ASP A 230 -7.44 -5.63 8.76
C ASP A 230 -6.66 -4.32 8.99
N VAL A 231 -7.21 -3.18 8.53
CA VAL A 231 -6.67 -1.84 8.79
C VAL A 231 -6.76 -1.50 10.28
N GLU A 232 -7.92 -1.74 10.91
CA GLU A 232 -8.14 -1.50 12.35
C GLU A 232 -7.19 -2.36 13.21
N ASN A 233 -7.00 -3.64 12.86
CA ASN A 233 -6.05 -4.51 13.57
C ASN A 233 -4.59 -4.11 13.32
N THR A 234 -4.26 -3.55 12.16
CA THR A 234 -2.93 -2.95 11.89
C THR A 234 -2.67 -1.79 12.84
N VAL A 235 -3.65 -0.88 12.97
CA VAL A 235 -3.57 0.25 13.92
C VAL A 235 -3.31 -0.24 15.33
N ARG A 236 -4.13 -1.19 15.81
CA ARG A 236 -4.00 -1.76 17.16
C ARG A 236 -2.63 -2.41 17.37
N LEU A 237 -2.20 -3.26 16.44
CA LEU A 237 -0.94 -3.99 16.56
C LEU A 237 0.26 -3.04 16.63
N VAL A 238 0.34 -2.08 15.70
CA VAL A 238 1.48 -1.16 15.64
C VAL A 238 1.45 -0.19 16.82
N LYS A 239 0.27 0.29 17.25
CA LYS A 239 0.15 1.13 18.45
C LYS A 239 0.66 0.40 19.69
N GLU A 240 0.25 -0.85 19.92
CA GLU A 240 0.71 -1.62 21.08
C GLU A 240 2.21 -1.92 20.98
N PHE A 241 2.71 -2.18 19.77
CA PHE A 241 4.14 -2.33 19.51
C PHE A 241 4.93 -1.07 19.89
N LEU A 242 4.55 0.09 19.39
CA LEU A 242 5.21 1.35 19.69
C LEU A 242 5.14 1.71 21.18
N THR A 243 4.03 1.40 21.85
CA THR A 243 3.86 1.62 23.30
C THR A 243 4.72 0.67 24.14
N ALA A 244 4.94 -0.57 23.66
CA ALA A 244 5.76 -1.57 24.34
C ALA A 244 7.27 -1.42 24.06
N LEU A 245 7.68 -0.55 23.15
CA LEU A 245 9.08 -0.17 22.97
C LEU A 245 9.46 0.82 24.07
N ASP A 246 9.96 0.33 25.22
CA ASP A 246 10.54 1.18 26.26
C ASP A 246 12.07 1.27 26.14
N ASP A 247 12.69 2.18 26.92
CA ASP A 247 14.13 2.52 27.01
C ASP A 247 15.09 1.31 27.05
N GLY A 248 14.59 0.09 27.32
CA GLY A 248 15.33 -1.17 27.30
C GLY A 248 15.62 -1.76 25.92
N MET A 249 15.78 -0.93 24.88
CA MET A 249 16.33 -1.39 23.59
C MET A 249 17.82 -1.70 23.65
N GLU A 250 18.49 -1.47 24.81
CA GLU A 250 19.82 -2.00 25.13
C GLU A 250 19.84 -3.53 24.94
N GLY A 251 20.38 -3.98 23.80
CA GLY A 251 20.51 -5.39 23.43
C GLY A 251 19.51 -5.90 22.37
N ILE A 252 18.61 -5.05 21.87
CA ILE A 252 17.70 -5.35 20.75
C ILE A 252 18.10 -4.58 19.48
N LEU A 253 18.67 -3.38 19.63
CA LEU A 253 19.31 -2.58 18.57
C LEU A 253 20.80 -2.42 18.84
#